data_AF-A0A839P726-F1
#
_entry.id   AF-A0A839P726-F1
#
_cell.length_a   1.000
_cell.length_b   1.000
_cell.length_c   1.000
_cell.angle_alpha   90.00
_cell.angle_beta   90.00
_cell.angle_gamma   90.00
#
_symmetry.space_group_name_H-M   'P 1'
#
loop_
_entity.id
_entity.type
_entity.pdbx_description
1 polymer ?
#
loop_
_entity_poly.entity_id
_entity_poly.type
_entity_poly.pdbx_seq_one_letter_code
_entity_poly.pdbx_strand_id
1 'polypeptide(L)'
;MLVALRFDVTKLYFSALAGLAACAVASSAGAQTAGDWVLARYKGGEHWYPGILKSTSGDRVTVAYDDGDRETLSLSQVRPYDWAIGGRVECNYQGGGKWYPGRIASLSGGSIGIKYDDGDSERTNTGRCRSQ
;
A
#
# COMPACT_ATOMS: atom_id res chain seq x y z
N MET A 1 -27.67 26.38 -43.79
CA MET A 1 -28.31 26.19 -42.47
C MET A 1 -27.57 27.10 -41.49
N LEU A 2 -28.28 28.11 -40.94
CA LEU A 2 -28.02 29.00 -39.79
C LEU A 2 -26.56 29.47 -39.50
N VAL A 3 -26.17 30.75 -39.66
CA VAL A 3 -26.48 31.95 -38.82
C VAL A 3 -25.93 31.77 -37.39
N ALA A 4 -24.88 32.45 -36.92
CA ALA A 4 -24.76 33.84 -36.42
C ALA A 4 -23.63 33.79 -35.36
N LEU A 5 -22.97 34.83 -34.83
CA LEU A 5 -22.87 36.28 -35.00
C LEU A 5 -21.66 36.69 -34.11
N ARG A 6 -20.85 37.63 -34.61
CA ARG A 6 -20.12 38.74 -33.97
C ARG A 6 -19.82 38.69 -32.46
N PHE A 7 -18.62 39.11 -32.07
CA PHE A 7 -18.33 40.41 -31.42
C PHE A 7 -16.84 40.46 -31.03
N ASP A 8 -16.09 41.40 -31.61
CA ASP A 8 -14.83 41.89 -31.06
C ASP A 8 -15.06 42.52 -29.68
N VAL A 9 -13.99 42.60 -28.86
CA VAL A 9 -13.60 43.74 -28.00
C VAL A 9 -12.58 43.25 -26.94
N THR A 10 -11.32 43.65 -27.14
CA THR A 10 -10.44 44.30 -26.14
C THR A 10 -9.95 43.52 -24.91
N LYS A 11 -8.62 43.33 -24.88
CA LYS A 11 -7.68 43.35 -23.74
C LYS A 11 -8.31 43.27 -22.33
N LEU A 12 -7.88 42.28 -21.55
CA LEU A 12 -7.42 42.54 -20.18
C LEU A 12 -6.19 41.67 -19.89
N TYR A 13 -5.04 42.34 -19.84
CA TYR A 13 -3.85 41.84 -19.15
C TYR A 13 -4.16 41.82 -17.65
N PHE A 14 -4.11 40.65 -17.03
CA PHE A 14 -3.81 40.54 -15.60
C PHE A 14 -2.50 39.77 -15.48
N SER A 15 -1.40 40.52 -15.55
CA SER A 15 -0.13 40.10 -15.00
C SER A 15 -0.24 40.10 -13.48
N ALA A 16 -0.23 38.92 -12.87
CA ALA A 16 0.08 38.74 -11.46
C ALA A 16 1.15 37.66 -11.34
N LEU A 17 2.34 38.11 -10.92
CA LEU A 17 3.40 37.28 -10.37
C LEU A 17 2.94 36.62 -9.06
N ALA A 18 3.58 35.48 -8.77
CA ALA A 18 3.63 34.76 -7.49
C ALA A 18 2.43 33.84 -7.17
N GLY A 19 2.64 32.55 -7.38
CA GLY A 19 1.89 31.48 -6.72
C GLY A 19 2.76 30.24 -6.66
N LEU A 20 2.99 29.72 -5.45
CA LEU A 20 3.74 28.50 -5.15
C LEU A 20 3.66 27.45 -6.27
N ALA A 21 4.80 27.00 -6.78
CA ALA A 21 4.89 25.66 -7.34
C ALA A 21 4.78 24.65 -6.18
N ALA A 22 3.58 24.52 -5.62
CA ALA A 22 3.21 23.29 -4.94
C ALA A 22 3.09 22.25 -6.06
N CYS A 23 4.18 21.55 -6.36
CA CYS A 23 4.09 20.26 -7.03
C CYS A 23 3.29 19.35 -6.10
N ALA A 24 1.96 19.46 -6.17
CA ALA A 24 1.08 18.41 -5.73
C ALA A 24 1.38 17.22 -6.63
N VAL A 25 2.33 16.39 -6.20
CA VAL A 25 2.42 15.01 -6.68
C VAL A 25 1.16 14.32 -6.18
N ALA A 26 0.07 14.49 -6.94
CA ALA A 26 -1.04 13.58 -6.86
C ALA A 26 -0.46 12.22 -7.23
N SER A 27 -0.13 11.42 -6.22
CA SER A 27 0.11 10.00 -6.40
C SER A 27 -1.15 9.46 -7.04
N SER A 28 -1.15 9.33 -8.37
CA SER A 28 -2.15 8.55 -9.06
C SER A 28 -2.13 7.20 -8.37
N ALA A 29 -3.23 6.82 -7.72
CA ALA A 29 -3.41 5.48 -7.20
C ALA A 29 -3.28 4.54 -8.39
N GLY A 30 -2.05 4.08 -8.65
CA GLY A 30 -1.76 3.15 -9.72
C GLY A 30 -2.56 1.90 -9.45
N ALA A 31 -3.26 1.41 -10.47
CA ALA A 31 -3.86 0.09 -10.39
C ALA A 31 -2.75 -0.91 -10.03
N GLN A 32 -2.95 -1.70 -8.97
CA GLN A 32 -1.99 -2.72 -8.55
C GLN A 32 -1.77 -3.71 -9.70
N THR A 33 -0.51 -4.01 -10.00
CA THR A 33 -0.08 -4.86 -11.11
C THR A 33 0.72 -6.06 -10.62
N ALA A 34 0.91 -7.05 -11.50
CA ALA A 34 1.72 -8.21 -11.16
C ALA A 34 3.16 -7.80 -10.85
N GLY A 35 3.68 -8.27 -9.71
CA GLY A 35 4.99 -7.90 -9.18
C GLY A 35 4.92 -6.92 -8.01
N ASP A 36 3.80 -6.21 -7.84
CA ASP A 36 3.64 -5.26 -6.74
C ASP A 36 3.57 -5.97 -5.40
N TRP A 37 4.21 -5.38 -4.40
CA TRP A 37 3.96 -5.72 -3.01
C TRP A 37 2.58 -5.21 -2.62
N VAL A 38 1.81 -6.08 -1.99
CA VAL A 38 0.45 -5.80 -1.53
C VAL A 38 0.25 -6.31 -0.12
N LEU A 39 -0.80 -5.82 0.51
CA LEU A 39 -1.34 -6.38 1.74
C LEU A 39 -2.69 -7.03 1.42
N ALA A 40 -2.87 -8.28 1.81
CA ALA A 40 -4.08 -9.05 1.49
C ALA A 40 -4.65 -9.77 2.70
N ARG A 41 -5.98 -9.89 2.76
CA ARG A 41 -6.69 -10.64 3.81
C ARG A 41 -6.64 -12.13 3.53
N TYR A 42 -5.84 -12.85 4.32
CA TYR A 42 -5.74 -14.30 4.18
C TYR A 42 -7.06 -14.98 4.50
N LYS A 43 -7.59 -15.79 3.56
CA LYS A 43 -8.88 -16.50 3.69
C LYS A 43 -10.05 -15.62 4.16
N GLY A 44 -10.02 -14.32 3.84
CA GLY A 44 -11.04 -13.36 4.26
C GLY A 44 -11.06 -13.03 5.76
N GLY A 45 -9.99 -13.33 6.49
CA GLY A 45 -9.82 -12.93 7.88
C GLY A 45 -9.70 -11.41 8.07
N GLU A 46 -9.57 -11.00 9.33
CA GLU A 46 -9.56 -9.59 9.72
C GLU A 46 -8.20 -8.90 9.50
N HIS A 47 -7.13 -9.69 9.45
CA HIS A 47 -5.76 -9.18 9.39
C HIS A 47 -5.22 -9.15 7.96
N TRP A 48 -4.28 -8.24 7.74
CA TRP A 48 -3.59 -8.07 6.47
C TRP A 48 -2.18 -8.62 6.52
N TYR A 49 -1.87 -9.44 5.51
CA TYR A 49 -0.60 -10.13 5.37
C TYR A 49 0.12 -9.66 4.11
N PRO A 50 1.45 -9.52 4.16
CA PRO A 50 2.23 -9.07 3.02
C PRO A 50 2.42 -10.18 1.99
N GLY A 51 2.48 -9.78 0.73
CA GLY A 51 2.77 -10.68 -0.38
C GLY A 51 2.96 -9.94 -1.69
N ILE A 52 3.17 -10.73 -2.74
CA ILE A 52 3.34 -10.25 -4.12
C ILE A 52 2.09 -10.56 -4.93
N LEU A 53 1.55 -9.55 -5.58
CA LEU A 53 0.50 -9.74 -6.58
C LEU A 53 1.09 -10.52 -7.77
N LYS A 54 0.52 -11.68 -8.08
CA LYS A 54 0.99 -12.54 -9.17
C LYS A 54 0.21 -12.34 -10.47
N SER A 55 -1.10 -12.10 -10.37
CA SER A 55 -1.95 -11.92 -11.54
C SER A 55 -3.25 -11.24 -11.17
N THR A 56 -3.82 -10.51 -12.14
CA THR A 56 -5.15 -9.89 -12.08
C THR A 56 -6.02 -10.45 -13.21
N SER A 57 -7.27 -10.83 -12.91
CA SER A 57 -8.26 -11.26 -13.90
C SER A 57 -9.64 -10.77 -13.47
N GLY A 58 -10.10 -9.67 -14.08
CA GLY A 58 -11.35 -9.03 -13.68
C GLY A 58 -11.29 -8.52 -12.24
N ASP A 59 -12.23 -8.96 -11.41
CA ASP A 59 -12.32 -8.64 -9.98
C ASP A 59 -11.49 -9.57 -9.08
N ARG A 60 -10.78 -10.54 -9.68
CA ARG A 60 -9.98 -11.53 -8.97
C ARG A 60 -8.49 -11.24 -9.09
N VAL A 61 -7.78 -11.44 -7.98
CA VAL A 61 -6.33 -11.30 -7.91
C VAL A 61 -5.71 -12.49 -7.22
N THR A 62 -4.56 -12.93 -7.70
CA THR A 62 -3.78 -13.99 -7.05
C THR A 62 -2.62 -13.35 -6.30
N VAL A 63 -2.51 -13.63 -5.00
CA VAL A 63 -1.42 -13.14 -4.14
C VAL A 63 -0.59 -14.33 -3.69
N ALA A 64 0.73 -14.20 -3.78
CA ALA A 64 1.67 -15.10 -3.12
C ALA A 64 2.17 -14.40 -1.85
N TYR A 65 1.78 -14.92 -0.68
CA TYR A 65 2.15 -14.38 0.62
C TYR A 65 3.61 -14.65 0.95
N ASP A 66 4.18 -13.79 1.80
CA ASP A 66 5.58 -13.89 2.21
C ASP A 66 5.86 -15.10 3.11
N ASP A 67 4.83 -15.69 3.72
CA ASP A 67 4.93 -16.92 4.51
C ASP A 67 4.96 -18.20 3.64
N GLY A 68 4.75 -18.06 2.32
CA GLY A 68 4.77 -19.14 1.34
C GLY A 68 3.39 -19.57 0.85
N ASP A 69 2.30 -19.10 1.44
CA ASP A 69 0.95 -19.40 0.99
C ASP A 69 0.60 -18.64 -0.31
N ARG A 70 -0.43 -19.12 -1.02
CA ARG A 70 -0.93 -18.48 -2.23
C ARG A 70 -2.43 -18.66 -2.37
N GLU A 71 -3.16 -17.60 -2.70
CA GLU A 71 -4.60 -17.70 -2.93
C GLU A 71 -5.12 -16.68 -3.96
N THR A 72 -6.34 -16.90 -4.45
CA THR A 72 -7.04 -16.01 -5.39
C THR A 72 -8.24 -15.36 -4.71
N LEU A 73 -8.12 -14.06 -4.45
CA LEU A 73 -9.07 -13.24 -3.72
C LEU A 73 -9.85 -12.29 -4.63
N SER A 74 -10.87 -11.64 -4.05
CA SER A 74 -11.46 -10.43 -4.65
C SER A 74 -10.54 -9.22 -4.45
N LEU A 75 -10.57 -8.25 -5.37
CA LEU A 75 -9.88 -6.97 -5.24
C LEU A 75 -10.17 -6.23 -3.91
N SER A 76 -11.37 -6.41 -3.33
CA SER A 76 -11.74 -5.79 -2.06
C SER A 76 -10.94 -6.31 -0.86
N GLN A 77 -10.27 -7.45 -1.02
CA GLN A 77 -9.46 -8.10 0.01
C GLN A 77 -7.96 -7.81 -0.16
N VAL A 78 -7.60 -6.89 -1.05
CA VAL A 78 -6.22 -6.48 -1.31
C VAL A 78 -6.12 -4.96 -1.23
N ARG A 79 -5.08 -4.47 -0.56
CA ARG A 79 -4.76 -3.05 -0.45
C ARG A 79 -3.29 -2.80 -0.82
N PRO A 80 -2.93 -1.56 -1.18
CA PRO A 80 -1.53 -1.18 -1.38
C PRO A 80 -0.68 -1.54 -0.17
N TYR A 81 0.55 -1.97 -0.41
CA TYR A 81 1.52 -2.16 0.65
C TYR A 81 1.94 -0.81 1.24
N ASP A 82 1.71 -0.60 2.53
CA ASP A 82 1.94 0.65 3.23
C ASP A 82 2.83 0.50 4.47
N TRP A 83 3.44 -0.68 4.68
CA TRP A 83 4.35 -0.88 5.79
C TRP A 83 5.63 -0.07 5.60
N ALA A 84 6.00 0.66 6.65
CA ALA A 84 7.19 1.49 6.72
C ALA A 84 7.78 1.47 8.12
N ILE A 85 9.04 1.88 8.26
CA ILE A 85 9.70 2.03 9.56
C ILE A 85 8.87 2.94 10.46
N GLY A 86 8.67 2.52 11.71
CA GLY A 86 7.78 3.15 12.70
C GLY A 86 6.33 2.68 12.64
N GLY A 87 5.92 2.03 11.55
CA GLY A 87 4.59 1.46 11.33
C GLY A 87 4.22 0.39 12.36
N ARG A 88 2.91 0.22 12.59
CA ARG A 88 2.35 -0.72 13.55
C ARG A 88 2.11 -2.08 12.91
N VAL A 89 2.58 -3.13 13.55
CA VAL A 89 2.34 -4.52 13.16
C VAL A 89 2.25 -5.39 14.41
N GLU A 90 1.71 -6.58 14.25
CA GLU A 90 1.90 -7.69 15.17
C GLU A 90 2.75 -8.75 14.50
N CYS A 91 3.65 -9.39 15.24
CA CYS A 91 4.46 -10.48 14.69
C CYS A 91 4.45 -11.71 15.60
N ASN A 92 4.53 -12.89 14.97
CA ASN A 92 4.66 -14.17 15.65
C ASN A 92 6.10 -14.34 16.17
N TYR A 93 6.31 -13.98 17.44
CA TYR A 93 7.63 -13.93 18.06
C TYR A 93 8.33 -15.30 18.00
N GLN A 94 9.51 -15.34 17.40
CA GLN A 94 10.31 -16.55 17.18
C GLN A 94 9.55 -17.72 16.51
N GLY A 95 8.40 -17.45 15.87
CA GLY A 95 7.52 -18.49 15.33
C GLY A 95 6.78 -19.31 16.40
N GLY A 96 6.70 -18.86 17.64
CA GLY A 96 6.11 -19.59 18.77
C GLY A 96 4.57 -19.70 18.78
N GLY A 97 3.88 -19.14 17.79
CA GLY A 97 2.43 -19.21 17.61
C GLY A 97 1.65 -18.08 18.30
N LYS A 98 2.33 -17.19 19.02
CA LYS A 98 1.73 -16.03 19.69
C LYS A 98 2.16 -14.73 19.03
N TRP A 99 1.18 -13.86 18.81
CA TRP A 99 1.35 -12.58 18.12
C TRP A 99 1.49 -11.45 19.14
N TYR A 100 2.50 -10.61 18.94
CA TYR A 100 2.80 -9.50 19.84
C TYR A 100 2.87 -8.19 19.07
N PRO A 101 2.28 -7.10 19.60
CA PRO A 101 2.30 -5.80 18.95
C PRO A 101 3.67 -5.15 19.04
N GLY A 102 4.03 -4.39 18.02
CA GLY A 102 5.26 -3.62 18.00
C GLY A 102 5.30 -2.57 16.89
N ARG A 103 6.50 -2.05 16.67
CA ARG A 103 6.82 -1.13 15.57
C ARG A 103 7.91 -1.70 14.68
N ILE A 104 7.79 -1.43 13.39
CA ILE A 104 8.82 -1.76 12.41
C ILE A 104 10.08 -0.93 12.69
N ALA A 105 11.16 -1.57 13.10
CA ALA A 105 12.47 -0.96 13.35
C ALA A 105 13.36 -0.97 12.10
N SER A 106 13.18 -1.94 11.20
CA SER A 106 13.85 -1.99 9.89
C SER A 106 13.01 -2.78 8.89
N LEU A 107 13.15 -2.46 7.60
CA LEU A 107 12.46 -3.16 6.53
C LEU A 107 13.38 -3.25 5.31
N SER A 108 13.52 -4.44 4.73
CA SER A 108 14.36 -4.68 3.56
C SER A 108 13.87 -5.92 2.81
N GLY A 109 13.06 -5.72 1.77
CA GLY A 109 12.39 -6.81 1.07
C GLY A 109 11.57 -7.65 2.05
N GLY A 110 11.73 -8.97 2.01
CA GLY A 110 11.07 -9.89 2.94
C GLY A 110 11.66 -9.96 4.35
N SER A 111 12.65 -9.12 4.70
CA SER A 111 13.22 -9.06 6.06
C SER A 111 12.68 -7.86 6.82
N ILE A 112 12.28 -8.09 8.07
CA ILE A 112 11.70 -7.08 8.95
C ILE A 112 12.35 -7.15 10.33
N GLY A 113 12.70 -6.00 10.90
CA GLY A 113 13.08 -5.87 12.30
C GLY A 113 11.94 -5.22 13.08
N ILE A 114 11.63 -5.74 14.26
CA ILE A 114 10.53 -5.29 15.11
C ILE A 114 11.06 -4.89 16.48
N LYS A 115 10.59 -3.74 16.97
CA LYS A 115 10.66 -3.35 18.37
C LYS A 115 9.29 -3.63 18.99
N TYR A 116 9.20 -4.66 19.83
CA TYR A 116 7.95 -5.03 20.49
C TYR A 116 7.61 -4.03 21.60
N ASP A 117 6.32 -3.87 21.88
CA ASP A 117 5.83 -2.92 22.87
C ASP A 117 6.20 -3.35 24.32
N ASP A 118 6.57 -4.61 24.55
CA ASP A 118 7.07 -5.13 25.84
C ASP A 118 8.56 -4.87 26.10
N GLY A 119 9.26 -4.28 25.13
CA GLY A 119 10.68 -3.96 25.22
C GLY A 119 11.59 -4.90 24.44
N ASP A 120 11.11 -6.05 23.98
CA ASP A 120 11.91 -7.00 23.20
C ASP A 120 12.11 -6.54 21.75
N SER A 121 13.00 -7.21 21.02
CA SER A 121 13.24 -6.93 19.60
C SER A 121 13.67 -8.19 18.84
N GLU A 122 13.21 -8.32 17.59
CA GLU A 122 13.54 -9.45 16.73
C GLU A 122 13.78 -8.97 15.30
N ARG A 123 14.66 -9.67 14.56
CA ARG A 123 14.70 -9.61 13.09
C ARG A 123 14.21 -10.93 12.52
N THR A 124 13.23 -10.86 11.63
CA THR A 124 12.52 -12.03 11.10
C THR A 124 12.09 -11.80 9.65
N ASN A 125 11.18 -12.64 9.15
CA ASN A 125 10.59 -12.52 7.81
C ASN A 125 9.22 -11.80 7.89
N THR A 126 8.90 -10.97 6.90
CA THR A 126 7.63 -10.22 6.79
C THR A 126 6.39 -11.11 6.85
N GLY A 127 6.46 -12.35 6.37
CA GLY A 127 5.40 -13.35 6.48
C GLY A 127 5.06 -13.79 7.91
N ARG A 128 5.91 -13.49 8.89
CA ARG A 128 5.60 -13.68 10.32
C ARG A 128 4.92 -12.48 10.96
N CYS A 129 4.57 -11.47 10.18
CA CYS A 129 3.97 -10.23 10.65
C CYS A 129 2.62 -10.00 9.97
N ARG A 130 1.76 -9.21 10.63
CA ARG A 130 0.45 -8.83 10.14
C ARG A 130 0.06 -7.43 10.62
N SER A 131 -0.92 -6.82 9.97
CA SER A 131 -1.51 -5.54 10.37
C SER A 131 -3.03 -5.65 10.46
N GLN A 132 -3.65 -4.69 11.15
CA GLN A 132 -5.10 -4.54 11.28
C GLN A 132 -5.71 -3.85 10.04
#